data_AF-A0A7S1TTL1-F1
#
_entry.id   AF-A0A7S1TTL1-F1
#
_cell.length_a   1.000
_cell.length_b   1.000
_cell.length_c   1.000
_cell.angle_alpha   90.00
_cell.angle_beta   90.00
_cell.angle_gamma   90.00
#
_symmetry.space_group_name_H-M   'P 1'
#
loop_
_entity.id
_entity.type
_entity.pdbx_description
1 polymer ?
#
loop_
_entity_poly.entity_id
_entity_poly.type
_entity_poly.pdbx_seq_one_letter_code
_entity_poly.pdbx_strand_id
1 'polypeptide(L)'
;SAGGFSAAYGPYRERSLAQLSGGQWRRAALALSLAFCDVARERGRFRCNVLVMDEPLTHLDGEGRELFADHVRELVRRPAGAGEADSGGLMGDHFESMFLVLQDTNAADFVETFDAVDVVRRVGEESVVEVDGDAPALP
;
A
#
# COMPACT_ATOMS: atom_id res chain seq x y z
N SER A 1 8.20 -1.92 26.59
CA SER A 1 9.50 -1.60 25.99
C SER A 1 9.24 -0.69 24.81
N ALA A 2 9.75 0.54 24.84
CA ALA A 2 9.56 1.50 23.75
C ALA A 2 10.46 1.07 22.58
N GLY A 3 9.85 0.72 21.45
CA GLY A 3 10.55 0.45 20.19
C GLY A 3 11.38 1.68 19.80
N GLY A 4 12.62 1.44 19.41
CA GLY A 4 13.57 2.50 19.07
C GLY A 4 13.10 3.29 17.86
N PHE A 5 12.87 4.58 18.03
CA PHE A 5 12.79 5.51 16.91
C PHE A 5 14.22 5.77 16.42
N SER A 6 14.48 5.46 15.15
CA SER A 6 15.77 5.70 14.50
C SER A 6 16.17 7.18 14.61
N ALA A 7 17.46 7.42 14.90
CA ALA A 7 18.05 8.76 15.01
C ALA A 7 17.90 9.63 13.74
N ALA A 8 17.49 9.04 12.61
CA ALA A 8 17.27 9.71 11.33
C ALA A 8 16.10 10.71 11.34
N TYR A 9 15.08 10.52 12.20
CA TYR A 9 13.81 11.27 12.11
C TYR A 9 13.68 12.45 13.09
N GLY A 10 14.77 12.78 13.80
CA GLY A 10 14.76 13.83 14.83
C GLY A 10 13.93 13.45 16.07
N PRO A 11 13.79 14.36 17.06
CA PRO A 11 13.06 14.06 18.28
C PRO A 11 11.56 13.92 17.99
N TYR A 12 10.95 12.87 18.56
CA TYR A 12 9.50 12.70 18.56
C TYR A 12 8.82 13.96 19.11
N ARG A 13 7.81 14.45 18.39
CA ARG A 13 6.97 15.58 18.81
C ARG A 13 5.52 15.20 18.65
N GLU A 14 4.78 15.32 19.74
CA GLU A 14 3.33 15.20 19.73
C GLU A 14 2.74 16.38 18.92
N ARG A 15 1.76 16.06 18.06
CA ARG A 15 1.06 17.02 17.20
C ARG A 15 -0.40 16.66 17.14
N SER A 16 -1.26 17.67 17.11
CA SER A 16 -2.67 17.45 16.78
C SER A 16 -2.82 17.15 15.28
N LEU A 17 -3.92 16.49 14.89
CA LEU A 17 -4.22 16.21 13.49
C LEU A 17 -4.27 17.49 12.63
N ALA A 18 -4.70 18.61 13.22
CA ALA A 18 -4.75 19.91 12.56
C ALA A 18 -3.38 20.50 12.21
N GLN A 19 -2.31 19.97 12.81
CA GLN A 19 -0.92 20.40 12.57
C GLN A 19 -0.19 19.54 11.54
N LEU A 20 -0.86 18.52 10.97
CA LEU A 20 -0.27 17.66 9.96
C LEU A 20 -0.34 18.31 8.58
N SER A 21 0.73 18.17 7.79
CA SER A 21 0.66 18.46 6.35
C SER A 21 -0.25 17.45 5.63
N GLY A 22 -0.67 17.76 4.40
CA GLY A 22 -1.51 16.84 3.62
C GLY A 22 -0.91 15.43 3.47
N GLY A 23 0.38 15.33 3.14
CA GLY A 23 1.09 14.05 3.05
C GLY A 23 1.21 13.32 4.40
N GLN A 24 1.44 14.05 5.50
CA GLN A 24 1.44 13.45 6.85
C GLN A 24 0.08 12.91 7.23
N TRP A 25 -1.00 13.63 6.93
CA TRP A 25 -2.36 13.21 7.17
C TRP A 25 -2.70 11.95 6.36
N ARG A 26 -2.30 11.89 5.08
CA ARG A 26 -2.47 10.72 4.22
C ARG A 26 -1.78 9.48 4.79
N ARG A 27 -0.50 9.61 5.20
CA ARG A 27 0.25 8.50 5.84
C ARG A 27 -0.40 8.03 7.14
N ALA A 28 -0.83 8.96 7.99
CA ALA A 28 -1.51 8.63 9.24
C ALA A 28 -2.85 7.92 9.00
N ALA A 29 -3.64 8.38 8.02
CA ALA A 29 -4.91 7.77 7.65
C ALA A 29 -4.70 6.35 7.10
N LEU A 30 -3.71 6.14 6.24
CA LEU A 30 -3.37 4.81 5.72
C LEU A 30 -2.96 3.86 6.86
N ALA A 31 -2.05 4.29 7.74
CA ALA A 31 -1.61 3.49 8.88
C ALA A 31 -2.78 3.11 9.80
N LEU A 32 -3.72 4.04 10.04
CA LEU A 32 -4.91 3.77 10.83
C LEU A 32 -5.84 2.74 10.17
N SER A 33 -6.04 2.82 8.85
CA SER A 33 -6.84 1.85 8.11
C SER A 33 -6.26 0.44 8.19
N LEU A 34 -4.94 0.31 8.03
CA LEU A 34 -4.24 -0.98 8.17
C LEU A 34 -4.32 -1.51 9.61
N ALA A 35 -4.05 -0.68 10.61
CA ALA A 35 -4.17 -1.06 12.01
C ALA A 35 -5.61 -1.47 12.39
N PHE A 36 -6.62 -0.84 11.78
CA PHE A 36 -8.01 -1.25 11.96
C PHE A 36 -8.26 -2.65 11.40
N CYS A 37 -7.72 -2.99 10.23
CA CYS A 37 -7.77 -4.35 9.70
C CYS A 37 -7.14 -5.37 10.67
N ASP A 38 -6.00 -5.03 11.27
CA ASP A 38 -5.32 -5.88 12.27
C ASP A 38 -6.22 -6.13 13.48
N VAL A 39 -6.75 -5.06 14.07
CA VAL A 39 -7.62 -5.13 15.25
C VAL A 39 -8.90 -5.88 14.94
N ALA A 40 -9.51 -5.66 13.77
CA ALA A 40 -10.72 -6.37 13.34
C ALA A 40 -10.45 -7.88 13.17
N ARG A 41 -9.28 -8.26 12.67
CA ARG A 41 -8.83 -9.65 12.54
C ARG A 41 -8.55 -10.31 13.88
N GLU A 42 -7.91 -9.60 14.81
CA GLU A 42 -7.57 -10.12 16.14
C GLU A 42 -8.79 -10.26 17.05
N ARG A 43 -9.70 -9.28 17.02
CA ARG A 43 -10.88 -9.24 17.90
C ARG A 43 -12.10 -9.95 17.33
N GLY A 44 -12.09 -10.25 16.03
CA GLY A 44 -13.24 -10.80 15.32
C GLY A 44 -12.92 -12.12 14.62
N ARG A 45 -13.96 -12.68 13.97
CA ARG A 45 -13.83 -13.74 12.97
C ARG A 45 -13.83 -13.18 11.54
N PHE A 46 -13.64 -11.87 11.38
CA PHE A 46 -13.69 -11.19 10.10
C PHE A 46 -12.28 -11.05 9.53
N ARG A 47 -12.10 -11.50 8.29
CA ARG A 47 -10.87 -11.35 7.51
C ARG A 47 -11.24 -10.81 6.14
N CYS A 48 -10.64 -9.70 5.75
CA CYS A 48 -10.64 -9.25 4.37
C CYS A 48 -9.42 -9.85 3.69
N ASN A 49 -9.61 -10.66 2.65
CA ASN A 49 -8.52 -11.13 1.82
C ASN A 49 -8.18 -10.14 0.69
N VAL A 50 -8.97 -9.08 0.51
CA VAL A 50 -8.76 -8.07 -0.54
C VAL A 50 -8.68 -6.67 0.08
N LEU A 51 -7.71 -5.87 -0.37
CA LEU A 51 -7.61 -4.44 -0.10
C LEU A 51 -7.60 -3.65 -1.42
N VAL A 52 -8.51 -2.68 -1.53
CA VAL A 52 -8.60 -1.76 -2.66
C VAL A 52 -8.32 -0.35 -2.17
N MET A 53 -7.42 0.37 -2.84
CA MET A 53 -7.07 1.75 -2.49
C MET A 53 -7.17 2.65 -3.70
N ASP A 54 -7.94 3.73 -3.55
CA ASP A 54 -8.11 4.77 -4.55
C ASP A 54 -7.12 5.92 -4.29
N GLU A 55 -6.19 6.10 -5.23
CA GLU A 55 -5.12 7.09 -5.20
C GLU A 55 -4.34 7.19 -3.86
N PRO A 56 -3.81 6.07 -3.31
CA PRO A 56 -3.11 6.09 -2.01
C PRO A 56 -1.85 6.96 -2.01
N LEU A 57 -1.27 7.22 -3.20
CA LEU A 57 -0.06 8.02 -3.37
C LEU A 57 -0.30 9.54 -3.47
N THR A 58 -1.56 9.97 -3.55
CA THR A 58 -1.88 11.39 -3.71
C THR A 58 -1.38 12.19 -2.50
N HIS A 59 -0.62 13.26 -2.78
CA HIS A 59 0.08 14.11 -1.82
C HIS A 59 1.28 13.48 -1.09
N LEU A 60 1.77 12.31 -1.50
CA LEU A 60 3.05 11.77 -1.02
C LEU A 60 4.23 12.30 -1.85
N ASP A 61 5.29 12.64 -1.14
CA ASP A 61 6.63 12.93 -1.69
C ASP A 61 7.34 11.63 -2.12
N GLY A 62 8.50 11.75 -2.78
CA GLY A 62 9.28 10.60 -3.26
C GLY A 62 9.62 9.60 -2.15
N GLU A 63 10.07 10.07 -1.00
CA GLU A 63 10.34 9.21 0.16
C GLU A 63 9.07 8.52 0.67
N GLY A 64 7.95 9.25 0.77
CA GLY A 64 6.67 8.68 1.19
C GLY A 64 6.13 7.62 0.23
N ARG A 65 6.42 7.79 -1.07
CA ARG A 65 6.11 6.85 -2.14
C ARG A 65 6.92 5.56 -2.01
N GLU A 66 8.23 5.65 -1.86
CA GLU A 66 9.12 4.50 -1.69
C GLU A 66 8.74 3.68 -0.45
N LEU A 67 8.54 4.35 0.70
CA LEU A 67 8.10 3.69 1.94
C LEU A 67 6.75 2.98 1.76
N PHE A 68 5.82 3.59 1.01
CA PHE A 68 4.54 2.96 0.69
C PHE A 68 4.73 1.70 -0.16
N ALA A 69 5.58 1.74 -1.18
CA ALA A 69 5.88 0.59 -2.04
C ALA A 69 6.37 -0.60 -1.20
N ASP A 70 7.31 -0.34 -0.29
CA ASP A 70 7.89 -1.36 0.57
C ASP A 70 6.85 -1.95 1.52
N HIS A 71 5.98 -1.11 2.11
CA HIS A 71 4.90 -1.60 2.98
C HIS A 71 3.87 -2.43 2.22
N VAL A 72 3.47 -2.03 1.01
CA VAL A 72 2.53 -2.81 0.19
C VAL A 72 3.11 -4.19 -0.13
N ARG A 73 4.40 -4.27 -0.48
CA ARG A 73 5.07 -5.56 -0.71
C ARG A 73 5.08 -6.44 0.53
N GLU A 74 5.26 -5.87 1.72
CA GLU A 74 5.20 -6.61 2.97
C GLU A 74 3.80 -7.13 3.30
N LEU A 75 2.76 -6.35 3.01
CA LEU A 75 1.35 -6.70 3.27
C LEU A 75 0.82 -7.83 2.38
N VAL A 76 1.34 -7.94 1.14
CA VAL A 76 0.94 -8.94 0.13
C VAL A 76 1.75 -10.24 0.24
N ARG A 77 2.72 -10.34 1.17
CA ARG A 77 3.63 -11.50 1.21
C ARG A 77 2.92 -12.84 1.38
N ARG A 78 3.35 -13.79 0.55
CA ARG A 78 2.77 -15.10 0.28
C ARG A 78 3.28 -16.16 1.28
N PRO A 79 2.44 -17.10 1.74
CA PRO A 79 2.88 -18.22 2.55
C PRO A 79 3.63 -19.23 1.69
N ALA A 80 4.88 -19.51 2.01
CA ALA A 80 5.55 -20.74 1.60
C ALA A 80 6.62 -21.11 2.63
N GLY A 81 6.38 -22.22 3.33
CA GLY A 81 7.13 -22.61 4.52
C GLY A 81 8.64 -22.75 4.32
N ALA A 82 9.39 -22.15 5.24
CA ALA A 82 10.69 -22.63 5.68
C ALA A 82 10.87 -22.07 7.10
N GLY A 83 11.06 -22.97 8.07
CA GLY A 83 11.33 -22.58 9.44
C GLY A 83 12.59 -21.73 9.52
N GLU A 84 12.52 -20.65 10.27
CA GLU A 84 13.48 -20.27 11.31
C GLU A 84 12.81 -19.17 12.13
N ALA A 85 13.01 -19.26 13.43
CA ALA A 85 12.45 -18.31 14.39
C ALA A 85 13.10 -16.92 14.21
N ASP A 86 12.40 -15.90 14.70
CA ASP A 86 12.88 -14.54 14.97
C ASP A 86 12.83 -13.60 13.73
N SER A 87 12.14 -12.45 13.73
CA SER A 87 11.85 -11.51 14.80
C SER A 87 10.62 -10.65 14.44
N GLY A 88 9.64 -10.53 15.33
CA GLY A 88 8.74 -9.37 15.45
C GLY A 88 7.95 -8.81 14.24
N GLY A 89 7.76 -9.54 13.14
CA GLY A 89 7.02 -9.05 11.97
C GLY A 89 5.50 -9.13 12.17
N LEU A 90 4.86 -8.00 12.48
CA LEU A 90 3.40 -7.91 12.73
C LEU A 90 2.51 -7.95 11.46
N MET A 91 3.07 -8.11 10.25
CA MET A 91 2.34 -7.70 9.02
C MET A 91 2.35 -8.65 7.80
N GLY A 92 3.03 -9.80 7.83
CA GLY A 92 2.89 -10.78 6.76
C GLY A 92 1.60 -11.60 6.92
N ASP A 93 0.79 -11.75 5.87
CA ASP A 93 -0.53 -12.44 5.82
C ASP A 93 -1.78 -11.59 6.08
N HIS A 94 -1.83 -10.33 5.64
CA HIS A 94 -3.06 -9.52 5.74
C HIS A 94 -4.01 -9.68 4.57
N PHE A 95 -3.50 -9.61 3.33
CA PHE A 95 -4.32 -9.64 2.13
C PHE A 95 -3.78 -10.65 1.11
N GLU A 96 -4.67 -11.44 0.51
CA GLU A 96 -4.36 -12.33 -0.62
C GLU A 96 -4.21 -11.53 -1.93
N SER A 97 -4.88 -10.38 -2.04
CA SER A 97 -4.81 -9.52 -3.22
C SER A 97 -4.96 -8.06 -2.85
N MET A 98 -4.20 -7.19 -3.52
CA MET A 98 -4.28 -5.74 -3.37
C MET A 98 -4.47 -5.08 -4.74
N PHE A 99 -5.43 -4.14 -4.83
CA PHE A 99 -5.70 -3.36 -6.03
C PHE A 99 -5.46 -1.89 -5.73
N LEU A 100 -4.55 -1.26 -6.46
CA LEU A 100 -4.25 0.16 -6.34
C LEU A 100 -4.71 0.90 -7.60
N VAL A 101 -5.55 1.92 -7.43
CA VAL A 101 -5.90 2.83 -8.52
C VAL A 101 -4.96 4.03 -8.42
N LEU A 102 -4.12 4.21 -9.44
CA LEU A 102 -3.10 5.26 -9.47
C LEU A 102 -3.30 6.16 -10.69
N GLN A 103 -2.99 7.45 -10.53
CA GLN A 103 -2.84 8.36 -11.67
C GLN A 103 -1.49 8.14 -12.36
N ASP A 104 -1.44 8.38 -13.66
CA ASP A 104 -0.30 8.13 -14.56
C ASP A 104 1.04 8.70 -14.03
N THR A 105 1.00 9.92 -13.48
CA THR A 105 2.16 10.62 -12.90
C THR A 105 2.75 9.95 -11.65
N ASN A 106 1.98 9.08 -11.00
CA ASN A 106 2.41 8.36 -9.80
C ASN A 106 2.66 6.87 -10.09
N ALA A 107 2.18 6.35 -11.22
CA ALA A 107 2.30 4.94 -11.57
C ALA A 107 3.69 4.60 -12.11
N ALA A 108 4.32 5.51 -12.87
CA ALA A 108 5.61 5.27 -13.54
C ALA A 108 6.72 4.79 -12.60
N ASP A 109 6.81 5.35 -11.40
CA ASP A 109 7.84 4.99 -10.40
C ASP A 109 7.54 3.65 -9.70
N PHE A 110 6.36 3.07 -9.93
CA PHE A 110 5.84 1.91 -9.19
C PHE A 110 5.50 0.72 -10.07
N VAL A 111 5.54 0.85 -11.40
CA VAL A 111 5.17 -0.24 -12.33
C VAL A 111 5.90 -1.53 -11.97
N GLU A 112 7.19 -1.46 -11.64
CA GLU A 112 8.02 -2.62 -11.26
C GLU A 112 7.66 -3.23 -9.89
N THR A 113 6.81 -2.56 -9.11
CA THR A 113 6.32 -3.05 -7.82
C THR A 113 5.10 -3.95 -7.96
N PHE A 114 4.38 -3.85 -9.08
CA PHE A 114 3.12 -4.55 -9.26
C PHE A 114 3.31 -5.87 -10.01
N ASP A 115 2.53 -6.87 -9.61
CA ASP A 115 2.48 -8.17 -10.31
C ASP A 115 1.82 -8.05 -11.69
N ALA A 116 0.93 -7.07 -11.88
CA ALA A 116 0.24 -6.75 -13.12
C ALA A 116 -0.19 -5.27 -13.10
N VAL A 117 -0.18 -4.61 -14.26
CA VAL A 117 -0.62 -3.21 -14.40
C VAL A 117 -1.65 -3.05 -15.52
N ASP A 118 -2.90 -2.87 -15.14
CA ASP A 118 -3.98 -2.55 -16.07
C ASP A 118 -4.04 -1.04 -16.31
N VAL A 119 -4.27 -0.64 -17.57
CA VAL A 119 -4.33 0.77 -17.97
C VAL A 119 -5.76 1.13 -18.36
N VAL A 120 -6.35 2.08 -17.65
CA VAL A 120 -7.69 2.63 -17.98
C VAL A 120 -7.52 3.92 -18.77
N ARG A 121 -8.07 3.97 -20.00
CA ARG A 121 -8.05 5.15 -20.88
C ARG A 121 -9.47 5.62 -21.19
N ARG A 122 -9.65 6.92 -21.37
CA ARG A 122 -10.90 7.48 -21.90
C ARG A 122 -10.80 7.57 -23.43
N VAL A 123 -11.71 6.90 -24.15
CA VAL A 123 -11.82 6.97 -25.61
C VAL A 123 -13.20 7.53 -25.96
N GLY A 124 -13.25 8.80 -26.36
CA GLY A 124 -14.51 9.52 -26.53
C GLY A 124 -15.26 9.63 -25.19
N GLU A 125 -16.48 9.09 -25.13
CA GLU A 125 -17.30 9.06 -23.90
C GLU A 125 -17.10 7.77 -23.08
N GLU A 126 -16.37 6.80 -23.61
CA GLU A 126 -16.23 5.47 -23.00
C GLU A 126 -14.91 5.32 -22.25
N SER A 127 -14.93 4.49 -21.20
CA SER A 127 -13.72 4.04 -20.50
C SER A 127 -13.32 2.68 -21.05
N VAL A 128 -12.09 2.58 -21.56
CA VAL A 128 -11.50 1.36 -22.11
C VAL A 128 -10.41 0.89 -21.15
N VAL A 129 -10.38 -0.41 -20.86
CA VAL A 129 -9.37 -1.03 -19.99
C VAL A 129 -8.47 -1.90 -20.85
N GLU A 130 -7.17 -1.66 -20.79
CA GLU A 130 -6.13 -2.53 -21.33
C GLU A 130 -5.59 -3.38 -20.18
N VAL A 131 -5.89 -4.67 -20.20
CA VAL A 131 -5.49 -5.61 -19.14
C VAL A 131 -4.10 -6.14 -19.44
N ASP A 132 -3.23 -6.16 -18.42
CA ASP A 132 -1.88 -6.69 -18.56
C ASP A 132 -1.91 -8.19 -18.91
N GLY A 133 -1.08 -8.59 -19.87
CA GLY A 133 -1.05 -9.96 -20.42
C GLY A 133 -2.11 -10.27 -21.49
N ASP A 134 -3.04 -9.37 -21.78
CA ASP A 134 -4.03 -9.50 -22.86
C ASP A 134 -3.54 -8.73 -24.10
N ALA A 135 -2.32 -9.04 -24.56
CA ALA A 135 -1.87 -8.52 -25.86
C ALA A 135 -2.70 -9.19 -26.97
N PRO A 136 -3.48 -8.45 -27.79
CA PRO A 136 -3.96 -9.04 -29.02
C PRO A 136 -2.73 -9.40 -29.84
N ALA A 137 -2.62 -10.66 -30.26
CA ALA A 137 -1.70 -11.03 -31.32
C ALA A 137 -2.00 -10.13 -32.51
N LEU A 138 -1.13 -9.14 -32.76
CA LEU A 138 -1.26 -8.24 -33.90
C LEU A 138 -1.09 -9.08 -35.17
N PRO A 139 -2.04 -9.05 -36.13
CA PRO A 139 -1.84 -9.62 -37.46
C PRO A 139 -0.80 -8.84 -38.27
#